data_AF-A0A8S3HJW4-F1
#
_entry.id   AF-A0A8S3HJW4-F1
#
_cell.length_a   1.000
_cell.length_b   1.000
_cell.length_c   1.000
_cell.angle_alpha   90.00
_cell.angle_beta   90.00
_cell.angle_gamma   90.00
#
_symmetry.space_group_name_H-M   'P 1'
#
loop_
_entity.id
_entity.type
_entity.pdbx_description
1 polymer ?
#
loop_
_entity_poly.entity_id
_entity_poly.type
_entity_poly.pdbx_seq_one_letter_code
_entity_poly.pdbx_strand_id
1 'polypeptide(L)'
;QHNILTSRPYAIKSSYDVKLEITGFTNDNIVKYVEQFFDQTIKEINTDSSKAQKLLKLLESNSSIWGVAHIPVNLELICSLWNNNDRKITTVLTMTVLYDNIIEWQCRRYLTKKNINHEDLMTQDVYDKCNAELQFLEYLAFKGMQCDEIMLTPAILKEAKDDLKSLAIDIPQILKMGILKSYDDTATGTQNQTEKQHYFVHLSFQEHLAARHLLSILMSTNK
;
A
#
# COMPACT_ATOMS: atom_id res chain seq x y z
N GLN A 1 -34.58 2.88 14.17
CA GLN A 1 -33.35 2.23 13.71
C GLN A 1 -32.51 3.30 13.03
N HIS A 2 -31.25 3.47 13.43
CA HIS A 2 -30.34 4.45 12.82
C HIS A 2 -29.32 3.69 11.98
N ASN A 3 -29.07 4.17 10.76
CA ASN A 3 -28.09 3.59 9.85
C ASN A 3 -26.96 4.60 9.64
N ILE A 4 -25.71 4.13 9.66
CA ILE A 4 -24.54 4.94 9.32
C ILE A 4 -23.99 4.40 8.01
N LEU A 5 -23.82 5.29 7.02
CA LEU A 5 -23.24 4.96 5.73
C LEU A 5 -21.98 5.81 5.52
N THR A 6 -20.89 5.17 5.10
CA THR A 6 -19.70 5.86 4.62
C THR A 6 -19.67 5.81 3.10
N SER A 7 -19.19 6.89 2.48
CA SER A 7 -19.13 7.00 1.02
C SER A 7 -18.02 7.95 0.59
N ARG A 8 -17.55 7.81 -0.65
CA ARG A 8 -16.74 8.85 -1.30
C ARG A 8 -17.62 10.07 -1.57
N PRO A 9 -17.09 11.30 -1.57
CA PRO A 9 -17.89 12.52 -1.74
C PRO A 9 -18.79 12.51 -2.99
N TYR A 10 -18.30 11.94 -4.09
CA TYR A 10 -19.01 11.90 -5.38
C TYR A 10 -20.10 10.81 -5.47
N ALA A 11 -20.13 9.84 -4.55
CA ALA A 11 -21.07 8.71 -4.60
C ALA A 11 -22.36 8.96 -3.79
N ILE A 12 -22.49 10.13 -3.17
CA ILE A 12 -23.65 10.52 -2.36
C ILE A 12 -24.79 10.95 -3.29
N LYS A 13 -25.71 10.04 -3.59
CA LYS A 13 -26.86 10.28 -4.50
C LYS A 13 -28.17 10.66 -3.79
N SER A 14 -28.29 10.38 -2.49
CA SER A 14 -29.53 10.52 -1.72
C SER A 14 -29.44 11.59 -0.63
N SER A 15 -30.59 12.05 -0.14
CA SER A 15 -30.69 12.90 1.06
C SER A 15 -30.56 12.07 2.33
N TYR A 16 -29.82 12.61 3.31
CA TYR A 16 -29.62 12.02 4.63
C TYR A 16 -29.94 13.07 5.69
N ASP A 17 -30.49 12.64 6.84
CA ASP A 17 -30.86 13.54 7.94
C ASP A 17 -29.64 14.27 8.53
N VAL A 18 -28.50 13.58 8.58
CA VAL A 18 -27.22 14.12 9.05
C VAL A 18 -26.14 13.77 8.04
N LYS A 19 -25.31 14.75 7.70
CA LYS A 19 -24.13 14.58 6.85
C LYS A 19 -22.91 15.04 7.62
N LEU A 20 -21.91 14.16 7.71
CA LEU A 20 -20.63 14.43 8.34
C LEU A 20 -19.53 14.22 7.29
N GLU A 21 -18.54 15.11 7.28
CA GLU A 21 -17.38 15.00 6.41
C GLU A 21 -16.15 14.65 7.25
N ILE A 22 -15.39 13.65 6.79
CA ILE A 22 -14.11 13.28 7.40
C ILE A 22 -13.01 14.02 6.63
N THR A 23 -12.46 15.08 7.23
CA THR A 23 -11.48 15.97 6.59
C THR A 23 -10.03 15.55 6.82
N GLY A 24 -9.78 14.42 7.48
CA GLY A 24 -8.45 13.94 7.82
C GLY A 24 -7.96 14.38 9.20
N PHE A 25 -6.67 14.24 9.44
CA PHE A 25 -6.02 14.60 10.70
C PHE A 25 -5.76 16.10 10.79
N THR A 26 -5.85 16.63 12.01
CA THR A 26 -5.30 17.95 12.36
C THR A 26 -3.81 17.85 12.69
N ASN A 27 -3.11 18.99 12.81
CA ASN A 27 -1.72 19.02 13.28
C ASN A 27 -1.54 18.25 14.60
N ASP A 28 -2.43 18.48 15.56
CA ASP A 28 -2.39 17.79 16.87
C ASP A 28 -2.66 16.29 16.73
N ASN A 29 -3.49 15.87 15.78
CA ASN A 29 -3.70 14.44 15.51
C ASN A 29 -2.45 13.80 14.91
N ILE A 30 -1.72 14.49 14.03
CA ILE A 30 -0.45 13.98 13.47
C ILE A 30 0.54 13.73 14.59
N VAL A 31 0.76 14.72 15.48
CA VAL A 31 1.66 14.60 16.63
C VAL A 31 1.29 13.40 17.50
N LYS A 32 0.02 13.32 17.94
CA LYS A 32 -0.49 12.22 18.77
C LYS A 32 -0.36 10.86 18.08
N TYR A 33 -0.65 10.78 16.79
CA TYR A 33 -0.56 9.54 16.03
C TYR A 33 0.89 9.06 15.94
N VAL A 34 1.83 9.95 15.61
CA VAL A 34 3.25 9.61 15.53
C VAL A 34 3.75 9.10 16.88
N GLU A 35 3.49 9.84 17.97
CA GLU A 35 3.87 9.40 19.32
C GLU A 35 3.30 8.02 19.65
N GLN A 36 1.99 7.82 19.46
CA GLN A 36 1.33 6.53 19.72
C GLN A 36 1.88 5.38 18.86
N PHE A 37 2.15 5.63 17.58
CA PHE A 37 2.69 4.64 16.66
C PHE A 37 4.03 4.11 17.17
N PHE A 38 4.94 5.01 17.56
CA PHE A 38 6.25 4.61 18.06
C PHE A 38 6.15 4.00 19.46
N ASP A 39 5.28 4.50 20.36
CA ASP A 39 5.08 3.90 21.68
C ASP A 39 4.58 2.44 21.61
N GLN A 40 3.64 2.15 20.71
CA GLN A 40 3.05 0.80 20.56
C GLN A 40 3.97 -0.21 19.88
N THR A 41 4.93 0.25 19.09
CA THR A 41 5.83 -0.61 18.32
C THR A 41 7.03 -1.10 19.15
N ILE A 42 7.17 -0.65 20.40
CA ILE A 42 8.40 -0.82 21.20
C ILE A 42 8.32 -1.96 22.25
N LYS A 43 9.35 -2.83 22.24
CA LYS A 43 9.69 -3.78 23.31
C LYS A 43 10.94 -3.38 24.11
N GLU A 44 11.70 -2.35 23.72
CA GLU A 44 12.96 -1.95 24.38
C GLU A 44 13.00 -0.45 24.72
N ILE A 45 13.31 -0.14 25.98
CA ILE A 45 12.81 1.05 26.69
C ILE A 45 13.58 2.37 26.46
N ASN A 46 14.73 2.44 25.76
CA ASN A 46 15.61 3.61 25.95
C ASN A 46 16.17 4.36 24.71
N THR A 47 15.78 4.05 23.47
CA THR A 47 16.39 4.70 22.28
C THR A 47 15.43 5.43 21.33
N ASP A 48 14.13 5.17 21.39
CA ASP A 48 13.22 5.47 20.26
C ASP A 48 12.29 6.69 20.42
N SER A 49 12.19 7.32 21.61
CA SER A 49 11.60 8.67 21.74
C SER A 49 12.30 9.67 20.79
N SER A 50 13.57 9.43 20.48
CA SER A 50 14.34 10.18 19.49
C SER A 50 13.78 10.04 18.06
N LYS A 51 13.25 8.88 17.65
CA LYS A 51 12.77 8.65 16.28
C LYS A 51 11.47 9.41 16.00
N ALA A 52 10.50 9.31 16.91
CA ALA A 52 9.24 10.05 16.80
C ALA A 52 9.51 11.56 16.71
N GLN A 53 10.35 12.09 17.61
CA GLN A 53 10.73 13.51 17.63
C GLN A 53 11.48 13.93 16.35
N LYS A 54 12.34 13.08 15.79
CA LYS A 54 13.02 13.37 14.52
C LYS A 54 12.06 13.37 13.34
N LEU A 55 11.12 12.41 13.29
CA LEU A 55 10.09 12.37 12.25
C LEU A 55 9.21 13.62 12.32
N LEU A 56 8.74 14.01 13.51
CA LEU A 56 7.93 15.21 13.67
C LEU A 56 8.67 16.46 13.18
N LYS A 57 9.94 16.63 13.57
CA LYS A 57 10.77 17.74 13.06
C LYS A 57 10.89 17.71 11.53
N LEU A 58 11.07 16.54 10.93
CA LEU A 58 11.14 16.41 9.47
C LEU A 58 9.82 16.82 8.81
N LEU A 59 8.70 16.30 9.33
CA LEU A 59 7.35 16.60 8.87
C LEU A 59 7.07 18.11 8.94
N GLU A 60 7.31 18.74 10.08
CA GLU A 60 7.11 20.18 10.29
C GLU A 60 8.02 21.05 9.41
N SER A 61 9.26 20.60 9.17
CA SER A 61 10.22 21.32 8.32
C SER A 61 9.92 21.24 6.83
N ASN A 62 8.95 20.39 6.41
CA ASN A 62 8.68 20.11 5.02
C ASN A 62 7.18 20.18 4.69
N SER A 63 6.76 21.34 4.16
CA SER A 63 5.34 21.61 3.86
C SER A 63 4.69 20.60 2.91
N SER A 64 5.44 20.02 1.98
CA SER A 64 4.92 18.99 1.07
C SER A 64 4.55 17.73 1.83
N ILE A 65 5.47 17.22 2.66
CA ILE A 65 5.25 16.01 3.45
C ILE A 65 4.21 16.26 4.53
N TRP A 66 4.22 17.45 5.13
CA TRP A 66 3.22 17.90 6.08
C TRP A 66 1.80 17.80 5.50
N GLY A 67 1.59 18.34 4.30
CA GLY A 67 0.30 18.26 3.61
C GLY A 67 -0.15 16.81 3.38
N VAL A 68 0.77 15.93 2.99
CA VAL A 68 0.49 14.50 2.77
C VAL A 68 0.12 13.78 4.07
N ALA A 69 0.76 14.13 5.19
CA ALA A 69 0.56 13.53 6.52
C ALA A 69 -0.82 13.82 7.13
N HIS A 70 -1.55 14.82 6.64
CA HIS A 70 -2.93 15.06 7.07
C HIS A 70 -3.90 13.94 6.64
N ILE A 71 -3.52 13.10 5.68
CA ILE A 71 -4.30 11.92 5.31
C ILE A 71 -3.84 10.73 6.17
N PRO A 72 -4.71 10.15 7.02
CA PRO A 72 -4.30 9.14 8.01
C PRO A 72 -3.53 7.93 7.44
N VAL A 73 -3.97 7.39 6.29
CA VAL A 73 -3.27 6.27 5.65
C VAL A 73 -1.88 6.67 5.16
N ASN A 74 -1.69 7.90 4.68
CA ASN A 74 -0.37 8.34 4.26
C ASN A 74 0.56 8.54 5.46
N LEU A 75 0.05 9.06 6.58
CA LEU A 75 0.83 9.18 7.81
C LEU A 75 1.26 7.82 8.36
N GLU A 76 0.38 6.82 8.32
CA GLU A 76 0.72 5.43 8.67
C GLU A 76 1.89 4.94 7.82
N LEU A 77 1.81 5.09 6.49
CA LEU A 77 2.87 4.66 5.57
C LEU A 77 4.19 5.40 5.83
N ILE A 78 4.13 6.70 6.12
CA ILE A 78 5.31 7.49 6.49
C ILE A 78 5.93 6.95 7.79
N CYS A 79 5.13 6.70 8.83
CA CYS A 79 5.62 6.16 10.10
C CYS A 79 6.23 4.76 9.92
N SER A 80 5.57 3.91 9.12
CA SER A 80 6.05 2.58 8.75
C SER A 80 7.37 2.62 7.99
N LEU A 81 7.53 3.52 7.01
CA LEU A 81 8.79 3.71 6.31
C LEU A 81 9.90 4.21 7.23
N TRP A 82 9.60 5.23 8.05
CA TRP A 82 10.55 5.81 8.99
C TRP A 82 11.08 4.72 9.94
N ASN A 83 10.19 4.00 10.60
CA ASN A 83 10.58 2.96 11.56
C ASN A 83 11.50 1.87 10.97
N ASN A 84 11.33 1.54 9.68
CA ASN A 84 12.13 0.51 9.00
C ASN A 84 13.41 1.06 8.35
N ASN A 85 13.39 2.27 7.80
CA ASN A 85 14.54 2.88 7.12
C ASN A 85 14.39 4.41 6.98
N ASP A 86 14.85 5.15 8.00
CA ASP A 86 14.86 6.62 8.04
C ASP A 86 15.46 7.29 6.78
N ARG A 87 16.35 6.62 6.04
CA ARG A 87 17.06 7.21 4.88
C ARG A 87 16.19 7.39 3.64
N LYS A 88 15.03 6.74 3.56
CA LYS A 88 14.16 6.78 2.36
C LYS A 88 13.19 7.96 2.32
N ILE A 89 12.95 8.60 3.46
CA ILE A 89 12.12 9.81 3.50
C ILE A 89 13.05 11.00 3.25
N THR A 90 13.17 11.39 1.98
CA THR A 90 13.98 12.54 1.55
C THR A 90 13.20 13.85 1.71
N THR A 91 13.85 14.98 1.42
CA THR A 91 13.26 16.33 1.48
C THR A 91 12.17 16.60 0.44
N VAL A 92 11.83 15.65 -0.45
CA VAL A 92 10.69 15.77 -1.35
C VAL A 92 9.94 14.44 -1.39
N LEU A 93 8.83 14.35 -0.66
CA LEU A 93 7.94 13.18 -0.67
C LEU A 93 6.61 13.57 -1.33
N THR A 94 6.40 13.12 -2.56
CA THR A 94 5.08 13.10 -3.18
C THR A 94 4.35 11.82 -2.80
N MET A 95 3.03 11.76 -3.02
CA MET A 95 2.28 10.51 -2.82
C MET A 95 2.86 9.38 -3.66
N THR A 96 3.17 9.61 -4.94
CA THR A 96 3.78 8.60 -5.82
C THR A 96 5.08 8.04 -5.25
N VAL A 97 5.99 8.91 -4.79
CA VAL A 97 7.27 8.49 -4.19
C VAL A 97 7.04 7.72 -2.88
N LEU A 98 6.05 8.13 -2.06
CA LEU A 98 5.66 7.39 -0.86
C LEU A 98 5.22 5.96 -1.18
N TYR A 99 4.30 5.80 -2.14
CA TYR A 99 3.83 4.47 -2.54
C TYR A 99 4.96 3.63 -3.15
N ASP A 100 5.79 4.20 -4.03
CA ASP A 100 6.93 3.47 -4.60
C ASP A 100 7.94 3.02 -3.53
N ASN A 101 8.23 3.87 -2.53
CA ASN A 101 9.08 3.49 -1.41
C ASN A 101 8.48 2.34 -0.58
N ILE A 102 7.17 2.34 -0.36
CA ILE A 102 6.48 1.23 0.32
C ILE A 102 6.53 -0.04 -0.51
N ILE A 103 6.27 0.03 -1.81
CA ILE A 103 6.32 -1.14 -2.70
C ILE A 103 7.74 -1.72 -2.72
N GLU A 104 8.78 -0.89 -2.84
CA GLU A 104 10.17 -1.36 -2.77
C GLU A 104 10.46 -2.01 -1.40
N TRP A 105 9.99 -1.43 -0.30
CA TRP A 105 10.14 -2.03 1.03
C TRP A 105 9.46 -3.40 1.13
N GLN A 106 8.26 -3.55 0.57
CA GLN A 106 7.56 -4.83 0.53
C GLN A 106 8.28 -5.87 -0.34
N CYS A 107 8.87 -5.45 -1.46
CA CYS A 107 9.72 -6.32 -2.29
C CYS A 107 10.93 -6.80 -1.49
N ARG A 108 11.66 -5.91 -0.80
CA ARG A 108 12.80 -6.30 0.04
C ARG A 108 12.37 -7.28 1.14
N ARG A 109 11.30 -6.97 1.86
CA ARG A 109 10.73 -7.86 2.89
C ARG A 109 10.35 -9.23 2.32
N TYR A 110 9.81 -9.26 1.11
CA TYR A 110 9.47 -10.49 0.41
C TYR A 110 10.71 -11.31 0.03
N LEU A 111 11.77 -10.66 -0.45
CA LEU A 111 13.06 -11.29 -0.73
C LEU A 111 13.69 -11.87 0.54
N THR A 112 13.61 -11.16 1.68
CA THR A 112 14.02 -11.69 3.00
C THR A 112 13.30 -13.00 3.32
N LYS A 113 11.97 -13.06 3.13
CA LYS A 113 11.18 -14.28 3.39
C LYS A 113 11.56 -15.44 2.45
N LYS A 114 12.09 -15.14 1.27
CA LYS A 114 12.62 -16.13 0.32
C LYS A 114 14.09 -16.49 0.57
N ASN A 115 14.73 -15.94 1.62
CA ASN A 115 16.17 -16.08 1.89
C ASN A 115 17.06 -15.60 0.73
N ILE A 116 16.62 -14.57 0.00
CA ILE A 116 17.40 -13.96 -1.08
C ILE A 116 18.13 -12.73 -0.51
N ASN A 117 19.46 -12.70 -0.63
CA ASN A 117 20.25 -11.55 -0.24
C ASN A 117 19.92 -10.35 -1.14
N HIS A 118 19.63 -9.21 -0.52
CA HIS A 118 19.22 -7.98 -1.18
C HIS A 118 19.77 -6.71 -0.52
N GLU A 119 20.68 -6.83 0.45
CA GLU A 119 21.18 -5.67 1.23
C GLU A 119 21.90 -4.66 0.33
N ASP A 120 22.70 -5.16 -0.62
CA ASP A 120 23.49 -4.34 -1.55
C ASP A 120 22.77 -4.02 -2.87
N LEU A 121 21.53 -4.49 -3.04
CA LEU A 121 20.81 -4.30 -4.30
C LEU A 121 20.29 -2.87 -4.43
N MET A 122 20.50 -2.29 -5.62
CA MET A 122 19.85 -1.03 -5.97
C MET A 122 18.34 -1.24 -6.11
N THR A 123 17.57 -0.16 -6.04
CA THR A 123 16.09 -0.20 -6.16
C THR A 123 15.63 -0.91 -7.43
N GLN A 124 16.32 -0.69 -8.56
CA GLN A 124 15.96 -1.35 -9.83
C GLN A 124 16.17 -2.87 -9.76
N ASP A 125 17.30 -3.33 -9.21
CA ASP A 125 17.57 -4.77 -9.07
C ASP A 125 16.56 -5.47 -8.14
N VAL A 126 16.07 -4.75 -7.12
CA VAL A 126 14.99 -5.25 -6.26
C VAL A 126 13.70 -5.43 -7.05
N TYR A 127 13.33 -4.46 -7.89
CA TYR A 127 12.15 -4.57 -8.75
C TYR A 127 12.31 -5.69 -9.78
N ASP A 128 13.47 -5.84 -10.39
CA ASP A 128 13.72 -6.91 -11.36
C ASP A 128 13.54 -8.29 -10.72
N LYS A 129 13.96 -8.48 -9.46
CA LYS A 129 13.74 -9.73 -8.71
C LYS A 129 12.29 -10.00 -8.31
N CYS A 130 11.45 -8.98 -8.23
CA CYS A 130 10.03 -9.09 -7.90
C CYS A 130 9.12 -8.80 -9.12
N ASN A 131 9.71 -8.74 -10.32
CA ASN A 131 9.04 -8.20 -11.49
C ASN A 131 7.80 -9.01 -11.89
N ALA A 132 7.87 -10.34 -11.85
CA ALA A 132 6.73 -11.19 -12.17
C ALA A 132 5.55 -10.94 -11.21
N GLU A 133 5.84 -10.89 -9.92
CA GLU A 133 4.82 -10.64 -8.90
C GLU A 133 4.25 -9.23 -8.97
N LEU A 134 5.09 -8.22 -9.22
CA LEU A 134 4.67 -6.83 -9.39
C LEU A 134 3.81 -6.65 -10.65
N GLN A 135 4.23 -7.19 -11.79
CA GLN A 135 3.45 -7.12 -13.04
C GLN A 135 2.06 -7.75 -12.85
N PHE A 136 1.98 -8.87 -12.14
CA PHE A 136 0.71 -9.49 -11.82
C PHE A 136 -0.17 -8.59 -10.94
N LEU A 137 0.40 -8.01 -9.86
CA LEU A 137 -0.33 -7.10 -8.97
C LEU A 137 -0.80 -5.82 -9.69
N GLU A 138 0.05 -5.24 -10.55
CA GLU A 138 -0.25 -4.08 -11.38
C GLU A 138 -1.39 -4.37 -12.36
N TYR A 139 -1.33 -5.49 -13.06
CA TYR A 139 -2.39 -5.91 -13.97
C TYR A 139 -3.70 -6.21 -13.25
N LEU A 140 -3.63 -6.95 -12.15
CA LEU A 140 -4.80 -7.28 -11.33
C LEU A 140 -5.46 -6.01 -10.78
N ALA A 141 -4.67 -5.04 -10.33
CA ALA A 141 -5.17 -3.74 -9.88
C ALA A 141 -5.89 -3.01 -11.01
N PHE A 142 -5.29 -2.97 -12.21
CA PHE A 142 -5.90 -2.38 -13.38
C PHE A 142 -7.23 -3.02 -13.75
N LYS A 143 -7.31 -4.36 -13.78
CA LYS A 143 -8.56 -5.10 -14.08
C LYS A 143 -9.64 -4.81 -13.03
N GLY A 144 -9.27 -4.80 -11.74
CA GLY A 144 -10.18 -4.40 -10.67
C GLY A 144 -10.74 -2.98 -10.86
N MET A 145 -9.88 -2.02 -11.19
CA MET A 145 -10.32 -0.64 -11.48
C MET A 145 -11.22 -0.56 -12.72
N GLN A 146 -10.93 -1.33 -13.77
CA GLN A 146 -11.73 -1.37 -15.00
C GLN A 146 -13.15 -1.93 -14.74
N CYS A 147 -13.28 -2.87 -13.80
CA CYS A 147 -14.55 -3.45 -13.38
C CYS A 147 -15.27 -2.66 -12.27
N ASP A 148 -14.71 -1.55 -11.78
CA ASP A 148 -15.18 -0.81 -10.60
C ASP A 148 -15.28 -1.70 -9.33
N GLU A 149 -14.35 -2.66 -9.19
CA GLU A 149 -14.30 -3.62 -8.09
C GLU A 149 -13.12 -3.34 -7.14
N ILE A 150 -13.43 -3.04 -5.88
CA ILE A 150 -12.46 -2.99 -4.76
C ILE A 150 -12.22 -4.41 -4.21
N MET A 151 -13.30 -5.20 -4.13
CA MET A 151 -13.27 -6.61 -3.75
C MET A 151 -13.15 -7.45 -5.02
N LEU A 152 -11.96 -7.92 -5.30
CA LEU A 152 -11.63 -8.67 -6.50
C LEU A 152 -12.21 -10.08 -6.41
N THR A 153 -13.14 -10.39 -7.31
CA THR A 153 -13.75 -11.71 -7.38
C THR A 153 -12.76 -12.78 -7.88
N PRO A 154 -13.02 -14.07 -7.59
CA PRO A 154 -12.25 -15.18 -8.16
C PRO A 154 -12.20 -15.17 -9.69
N ALA A 155 -13.23 -14.63 -10.33
CA ALA A 155 -13.30 -14.50 -11.79
C ALA A 155 -12.22 -13.54 -12.32
N ILE A 156 -12.12 -12.33 -11.75
CA ILE A 156 -11.08 -11.35 -12.11
C ILE A 156 -9.68 -11.92 -11.85
N LEU A 157 -9.49 -12.58 -10.70
CA LEU A 157 -8.20 -13.17 -10.35
C LEU A 157 -7.79 -14.26 -11.35
N LYS A 158 -8.74 -15.12 -11.74
CA LYS A 158 -8.51 -16.19 -12.72
C LYS A 158 -8.19 -15.61 -14.09
N GLU A 159 -8.98 -14.63 -14.54
CA GLU A 159 -8.73 -13.93 -15.80
C GLU A 159 -7.33 -13.30 -15.82
N ALA A 160 -6.95 -12.57 -14.77
CA ALA A 160 -5.63 -11.97 -14.66
C ALA A 160 -4.49 -13.02 -14.72
N LYS A 161 -4.71 -14.19 -14.12
CA LYS A 161 -3.74 -15.30 -14.15
C LYS A 161 -3.65 -15.95 -15.53
N ASP A 162 -4.78 -16.10 -16.21
CA ASP A 162 -4.84 -16.69 -17.55
C ASP A 162 -4.20 -15.77 -18.60
N ASP A 163 -4.45 -14.45 -18.50
CA ASP A 163 -3.85 -13.43 -19.35
C ASP A 163 -2.32 -13.33 -19.16
N LEU A 164 -1.84 -13.51 -17.93
CA LEU A 164 -0.41 -13.47 -17.57
C LEU A 164 0.20 -14.86 -17.35
N LYS A 165 -0.34 -15.90 -18.00
CA LYS A 165 0.12 -17.29 -17.81
C LYS A 165 1.61 -17.51 -18.05
N SER A 166 2.25 -16.69 -18.89
CA SER A 166 3.70 -16.74 -19.17
C SER A 166 4.57 -16.40 -17.96
N LEU A 167 4.05 -15.67 -16.97
CA LEU A 167 4.78 -15.26 -15.77
C LEU A 167 4.84 -16.36 -14.69
N ALA A 168 4.15 -17.51 -14.90
CA ALA A 168 4.13 -18.63 -13.96
C ALA A 168 3.77 -18.24 -12.51
N ILE A 169 2.77 -17.38 -12.35
CA ILE A 169 2.40 -16.77 -11.06
C ILE A 169 1.88 -17.79 -10.05
N ASP A 170 2.47 -17.78 -8.85
CA ASP A 170 2.02 -18.51 -7.67
C ASP A 170 1.27 -17.57 -6.70
N ILE A 171 -0.06 -17.67 -6.65
CA ILE A 171 -0.93 -16.78 -5.86
C ILE A 171 -0.56 -16.77 -4.36
N PRO A 172 -0.35 -17.91 -3.68
CA PRO A 172 0.24 -17.94 -2.34
C PRO A 172 1.49 -17.08 -2.15
N GLN A 173 2.35 -16.98 -3.18
CA GLN A 173 3.56 -16.16 -3.12
C GLN A 173 3.26 -14.68 -3.31
N ILE A 174 2.29 -14.32 -4.17
CA ILE A 174 1.76 -12.95 -4.27
C ILE A 174 1.24 -12.47 -2.91
N LEU A 175 0.47 -13.29 -2.21
CA LEU A 175 -0.07 -12.94 -0.89
C LEU A 175 1.03 -12.71 0.15
N LYS A 176 2.17 -13.40 0.05
CA LYS A 176 3.32 -13.21 0.95
C LYS A 176 4.01 -11.85 0.79
N MET A 177 3.85 -11.17 -0.35
CA MET A 177 4.30 -9.78 -0.52
C MET A 177 3.53 -8.81 0.38
N GLY A 178 2.32 -9.18 0.81
CA GLY A 178 1.56 -8.44 1.81
C GLY A 178 0.80 -7.23 1.29
N ILE A 179 0.81 -6.98 -0.03
CA ILE A 179 0.05 -5.91 -0.70
C ILE A 179 -1.38 -6.34 -1.01
N LEU A 180 -1.58 -7.63 -1.32
CA LEU A 180 -2.87 -8.26 -1.57
C LEU A 180 -3.26 -9.15 -0.38
N LYS A 181 -4.54 -9.14 0.00
CA LYS A 181 -5.13 -9.95 1.07
C LYS A 181 -6.25 -10.80 0.50
N SER A 182 -6.47 -11.97 1.09
CA SER A 182 -7.66 -12.78 0.83
C SER A 182 -8.73 -12.47 1.88
N TYR A 183 -9.97 -12.44 1.44
CA TYR A 183 -11.14 -12.23 2.27
C TYR A 183 -11.67 -13.60 2.72
N ASP A 184 -11.11 -14.11 3.81
CA ASP A 184 -11.65 -15.13 4.72
C ASP A 184 -10.60 -15.40 5.82
N ASP A 185 -10.99 -15.53 7.09
CA ASP A 185 -10.09 -15.66 8.26
C ASP A 185 -9.35 -17.01 8.34
N THR A 186 -9.56 -17.91 7.38
CA THR A 186 -8.83 -19.18 7.31
C THR A 186 -7.38 -18.95 6.90
N ALA A 187 -6.46 -19.40 7.76
CA ALA A 187 -5.02 -19.18 7.65
C ALA A 187 -4.48 -19.31 6.22
N THR A 188 -3.69 -18.32 5.78
CA THR A 188 -2.97 -18.35 4.51
C THR A 188 -2.18 -19.65 4.37
N GLY A 189 -2.53 -20.49 3.39
CA GLY A 189 -1.81 -21.74 3.10
C GLY A 189 -2.68 -23.00 3.02
N THR A 190 -3.97 -22.94 3.38
CA THR A 190 -4.89 -24.08 3.28
C THR A 190 -6.00 -23.81 2.26
N GLN A 191 -6.00 -24.59 1.17
CA GLN A 191 -7.03 -24.73 0.13
C GLN A 191 -7.37 -23.47 -0.72
N ASN A 192 -7.51 -23.73 -2.03
CA ASN A 192 -7.75 -22.84 -3.19
C ASN A 192 -7.78 -21.32 -2.92
N GLN A 193 -6.62 -20.70 -2.72
CA GLN A 193 -6.53 -19.23 -2.67
C GLN A 193 -7.11 -18.59 -3.94
N THR A 194 -7.12 -19.28 -5.08
CA THR A 194 -7.72 -18.79 -6.33
C THR A 194 -9.25 -18.67 -6.31
N GLU A 195 -9.92 -19.32 -5.36
CA GLU A 195 -11.39 -19.31 -5.23
C GLU A 195 -11.88 -18.28 -4.21
N LYS A 196 -10.96 -17.62 -3.50
CA LYS A 196 -11.29 -16.58 -2.52
C LYS A 196 -11.46 -15.21 -3.18
N GLN A 197 -12.21 -14.33 -2.53
CA GLN A 197 -12.18 -12.91 -2.85
C GLN A 197 -10.89 -12.28 -2.32
N HIS A 198 -10.39 -11.27 -3.02
CA HIS A 198 -9.18 -10.57 -2.64
C HIS A 198 -9.39 -9.07 -2.59
N TYR A 199 -8.53 -8.38 -1.87
CA TYR A 199 -8.51 -6.94 -1.86
C TYR A 199 -7.09 -6.45 -1.60
N PHE A 200 -6.77 -5.29 -2.17
CA PHE A 200 -5.53 -4.59 -1.82
C PHE A 200 -5.64 -4.05 -0.39
N VAL A 201 -4.51 -3.98 0.32
CA VAL A 201 -4.48 -3.49 1.72
C VAL A 201 -5.15 -2.13 1.91
N HIS A 202 -5.18 -1.29 0.87
CA HIS A 202 -6.00 -0.10 0.79
C HIS A 202 -6.27 0.24 -0.69
N LEU A 203 -7.39 0.91 -0.98
CA LEU A 203 -7.78 1.28 -2.35
C LEU A 203 -6.71 2.11 -3.07
N SER A 204 -5.98 2.98 -2.36
CA SER A 204 -4.89 3.76 -2.96
C SER A 204 -3.73 2.91 -3.48
N PHE A 205 -3.49 1.71 -2.94
CA PHE A 205 -2.52 0.78 -3.53
C PHE A 205 -3.02 0.22 -4.85
N GLN A 206 -4.31 -0.11 -4.93
CA GLN A 206 -4.94 -0.53 -6.18
C GLN A 206 -4.86 0.59 -7.23
N GLU A 207 -5.18 1.83 -6.85
CA GLU A 207 -5.07 3.00 -7.73
C GLU A 207 -3.62 3.22 -8.22
N HIS A 208 -2.63 3.17 -7.32
CA HIS A 208 -1.22 3.37 -7.67
C HIS A 208 -0.68 2.27 -8.59
N LEU A 209 -0.97 1.00 -8.29
CA LEU A 209 -0.53 -0.14 -9.09
C LEU A 209 -1.22 -0.19 -10.47
N ALA A 210 -2.51 0.15 -10.53
CA ALA A 210 -3.21 0.30 -11.81
C ALA A 210 -2.59 1.42 -12.66
N ALA A 211 -2.20 2.54 -12.05
CA ALA A 211 -1.52 3.63 -12.75
C ALA A 211 -0.15 3.20 -13.30
N ARG A 212 0.62 2.41 -12.54
CA ARG A 212 1.89 1.82 -13.01
C ARG A 212 1.69 0.89 -14.19
N HIS A 213 0.63 0.07 -14.18
CA HIS A 213 0.27 -0.76 -15.33
C HIS A 213 0.01 0.10 -16.58
N LEU A 214 -0.84 1.11 -16.46
CA LEU A 214 -1.15 2.04 -17.54
C LEU A 214 0.11 2.72 -18.09
N LEU A 215 1.00 3.17 -17.20
CA LEU A 215 2.28 3.77 -17.59
C LEU A 215 3.13 2.81 -18.41
N SER A 216 3.21 1.54 -18.01
CA SER A 216 3.98 0.52 -18.74
C SER A 216 3.43 0.28 -20.15
N ILE A 217 2.09 0.23 -20.30
CA ILE A 217 1.44 0.14 -21.61
C ILE A 217 1.81 1.37 -22.46
N LEU A 218 1.60 2.57 -21.92
CA LEU A 218 1.86 3.82 -22.64
C LEU A 218 3.32 3.94 -23.10
N MET A 219 4.27 3.53 -22.26
CA MET A 219 5.69 3.51 -22.62
C MET A 219 6.03 2.44 -23.66
N SER A 220 5.33 1.30 -23.66
CA SER A 220 5.54 0.24 -24.66
C SER A 220 5.01 0.60 -26.05
N THR A 221 3.92 1.37 -26.14
CA THR A 221 3.35 1.85 -27.41
C THR A 221 4.16 2.98 -28.07
N ASN A 222 5.10 3.59 -27.36
CA ASN A 222 5.96 4.67 -27.87
C ASN A 222 7.33 4.16 -28.38
N LYS A 223 7.53 2.84 -28.45
CA LYS A 223 8.69 2.17 -29.05
C LYS A 223 8.28 1.44 -30.32
#